data_AF-A0A090ZHL3-F1
#
_entry.id   AF-A0A090ZHL3-F1
#
_cell.length_a   1.000
_cell.length_b   1.000
_cell.length_c   1.000
_cell.angle_alpha   90.00
_cell.angle_beta   90.00
_cell.angle_gamma   90.00
#
_symmetry.space_group_name_H-M   'P 1'
#
loop_
_entity.id
_entity.type
_entity.pdbx_description
1 polymer ?
#
loop_
_entity_poly.entity_id
_entity_poly.type
_entity_poly.pdbx_seq_one_letter_code
_entity_poly.pdbx_strand_id
1 'polypeptide(L)'
;MNSIYLDPYTLAYPNNHEELEPYEFENYLENILLWRQLKDIPLTEVMVSKQTSRILMEQNNYPYWDSLREALLKKGLIGFYQPKDIIEVIDGFLQQPTIEESLGLVDILFDDVIVYPDEHLERRPTMYIDEYKKVALFYLIHDLIREGEERYFITRDSVSEIEIKGEVYACDFIKKDSDNFKYPILINGKVHSQTNWLQLITNFNVVSSWKIAETDEDYFNLINLYLLQRLSIIGENPLDTDIPTWKYGHSFFETCRSLGFTHEEGKIKALLKACADTILDQNLSSTHTLRIDESGNSPQLMRNRDKAWRRDIDYEYHLHYWKTSNGPELAAVVVHNNMWIPI
;
A
#
# COMPACT_ATOMS: atom_id res chain seq x y z
N MET A 1 9.89 1.97 -8.22
CA MET A 1 8.72 1.17 -7.74
C MET A 1 8.77 1.21 -6.23
N ASN A 2 7.65 1.29 -5.52
CA ASN A 2 7.68 1.31 -4.06
C ASN A 2 8.02 -0.09 -3.52
N SER A 3 8.55 -0.16 -2.31
CA SER A 3 9.06 -1.40 -1.72
C SER A 3 8.39 -1.73 -0.39
N ILE A 4 7.81 -2.93 -0.29
CA ILE A 4 7.19 -3.45 0.94
C ILE A 4 8.08 -4.56 1.49
N TYR A 5 8.67 -4.30 2.66
CA TYR A 5 9.51 -5.24 3.40
C TYR A 5 8.64 -6.00 4.41
N LEU A 6 8.55 -7.32 4.24
CA LEU A 6 7.76 -8.17 5.11
C LEU A 6 8.66 -8.92 6.10
N ASP A 7 8.47 -8.65 7.39
CA ASP A 7 9.04 -9.44 8.47
C ASP A 7 8.50 -10.89 8.43
N PRO A 8 9.37 -11.92 8.43
CA PRO A 8 8.97 -13.32 8.48
C PRO A 8 7.97 -13.66 9.59
N TYR A 9 8.05 -12.99 10.74
CA TYR A 9 7.14 -13.25 11.87
C TYR A 9 5.68 -12.89 11.55
N THR A 10 5.44 -12.02 10.57
CA THR A 10 4.09 -11.70 10.07
C THR A 10 3.44 -12.94 9.46
N LEU A 11 4.21 -13.80 8.81
CA LEU A 11 3.74 -15.04 8.17
C LEU A 11 3.74 -16.25 9.11
N ALA A 12 4.25 -16.09 10.32
CA ALA A 12 4.44 -17.19 11.26
C ALA A 12 3.11 -17.65 11.84
N TYR A 13 2.69 -18.87 11.48
CA TYR A 13 1.55 -19.55 12.08
C TYR A 13 1.83 -19.79 13.57
N PRO A 14 0.96 -19.30 14.47
CA PRO A 14 1.12 -19.52 15.90
C PRO A 14 0.77 -20.98 16.23
N ASN A 15 1.81 -21.83 16.25
CA ASN A 15 1.65 -23.27 16.49
C ASN A 15 1.21 -23.60 17.91
N ASN A 16 1.42 -22.69 18.87
CA ASN A 16 0.86 -22.70 20.21
C ASN A 16 -0.60 -22.19 20.28
N HIS A 17 -1.37 -22.34 19.19
CA HIS A 17 -2.77 -21.93 19.10
C HIS A 17 -3.64 -22.39 20.28
N GLU A 18 -3.30 -23.48 20.97
CA GLU A 18 -4.02 -23.93 22.18
C GLU A 18 -3.92 -22.91 23.34
N GLU A 19 -2.80 -22.20 23.46
CA GLU A 19 -2.54 -21.19 24.49
C GLU A 19 -3.11 -19.81 24.13
N LEU A 20 -3.35 -19.56 22.84
CA LEU A 20 -3.91 -18.30 22.37
C LEU A 20 -5.40 -18.19 22.66
N GLU A 21 -5.87 -17.00 22.97
CA GLU A 21 -7.30 -16.73 22.99
C GLU A 21 -7.88 -16.85 21.57
N PRO A 22 -9.14 -17.31 21.39
CA PRO A 22 -9.73 -17.50 20.07
C PRO A 22 -9.64 -16.24 19.17
N TYR A 23 -9.82 -15.06 19.74
CA TYR A 23 -9.75 -13.80 19.02
C TYR A 23 -8.34 -13.46 18.51
N GLU A 24 -7.27 -13.87 19.21
CA GLU A 24 -5.89 -13.63 18.79
C GLU A 24 -5.54 -14.46 17.57
N PHE A 25 -5.98 -15.73 17.58
CA PHE A 25 -5.82 -16.63 16.46
C PHE A 25 -6.65 -16.18 15.25
N GLU A 26 -7.89 -15.73 15.47
CA GLU A 26 -8.74 -15.17 14.43
C GLU A 26 -8.12 -13.91 13.81
N ASN A 27 -7.65 -12.97 14.63
CA ASN A 27 -6.98 -11.76 14.16
C ASN A 27 -5.73 -12.08 13.31
N TYR A 28 -4.99 -13.14 13.64
CA TYR A 28 -3.90 -13.62 12.76
C TYR A 28 -4.44 -14.05 11.38
N LEU A 29 -5.50 -14.86 11.33
CA LEU A 29 -6.08 -15.35 10.08
C LEU A 29 -6.63 -14.20 9.22
N GLU A 30 -7.37 -13.28 9.82
CA GLU A 30 -7.88 -12.09 9.16
C GLU A 30 -6.76 -11.25 8.56
N ASN A 31 -5.71 -10.97 9.34
CA ASN A 31 -4.57 -10.20 8.85
C ASN A 31 -3.87 -10.90 7.69
N ILE A 32 -3.62 -12.21 7.77
CA ILE A 32 -3.02 -12.96 6.64
C ILE A 32 -3.90 -12.85 5.39
N LEU A 33 -5.22 -13.05 5.51
CA LEU A 33 -6.12 -12.95 4.36
C LEU A 33 -6.18 -11.54 3.79
N LEU A 34 -6.16 -10.50 4.63
CA LEU A 34 -6.09 -9.11 4.17
C LEU A 34 -4.74 -8.81 3.50
N TRP A 35 -3.64 -9.40 3.98
CA TRP A 35 -2.35 -9.26 3.33
C TRP A 35 -2.31 -9.84 1.92
N ARG A 36 -3.22 -10.74 1.54
CA ARG A 36 -3.38 -11.15 0.13
C ARG A 36 -3.48 -9.94 -0.81
N GLN A 37 -4.11 -8.86 -0.37
CA GLN A 37 -4.32 -7.63 -1.14
C GLN A 37 -3.05 -6.81 -1.34
N LEU A 38 -1.93 -7.13 -0.65
CA LEU A 38 -0.65 -6.44 -0.87
C LEU A 38 -0.18 -6.54 -2.32
N LYS A 39 -0.50 -7.65 -2.99
CA LYS A 39 -0.14 -7.88 -4.40
C LYS A 39 -0.91 -6.97 -5.36
N ASP A 40 -2.04 -6.43 -4.90
CA ASP A 40 -2.93 -5.58 -5.68
C ASP A 40 -2.61 -4.09 -5.45
N ILE A 41 -1.67 -3.76 -4.54
CA ILE A 41 -1.26 -2.37 -4.32
C ILE A 41 -0.44 -1.90 -5.52
N PRO A 42 -0.89 -0.85 -6.25
CA PRO A 42 -0.25 -0.41 -7.48
C PRO A 42 1.18 0.06 -7.23
N LEU A 43 2.06 -0.24 -8.18
CA LEU A 43 3.45 0.23 -8.20
C LEU A 43 4.25 -0.20 -6.96
N THR A 44 3.97 -1.39 -6.41
CA THR A 44 4.70 -1.95 -5.26
C THR A 44 5.38 -3.28 -5.57
N GLU A 45 6.52 -3.50 -4.94
CA GLU A 45 7.20 -4.79 -4.82
C GLU A 45 7.03 -5.29 -3.39
N VAL A 46 6.49 -6.50 -3.18
CA VAL A 46 6.49 -7.13 -1.86
C VAL A 46 7.66 -8.08 -1.76
N MET A 47 8.54 -7.85 -0.79
CA MET A 47 9.77 -8.60 -0.61
C MET A 47 9.80 -9.30 0.75
N VAL A 48 10.25 -10.54 0.75
CA VAL A 48 10.53 -11.34 1.95
C VAL A 48 12.01 -11.66 2.02
N SER A 49 12.54 -11.95 3.20
CA SER A 49 13.92 -12.45 3.32
C SER A 49 14.06 -13.81 2.64
N LYS A 50 15.22 -14.08 2.02
CA LYS A 50 15.57 -15.44 1.53
C LYS A 50 15.54 -16.51 2.64
N GLN A 51 15.64 -16.11 3.91
CA GLN A 51 15.59 -17.02 5.07
C GLN A 51 14.17 -17.34 5.53
N THR A 52 13.15 -16.61 5.08
CA THR A 52 11.77 -16.69 5.58
C THR A 52 11.23 -18.12 5.58
N SER A 53 11.33 -18.83 4.44
CA SER A 53 10.84 -20.22 4.33
C SER A 53 11.54 -21.16 5.31
N ARG A 54 12.87 -21.05 5.43
CA ARG A 54 13.67 -21.87 6.35
C ARG A 54 13.27 -21.61 7.81
N ILE A 55 13.14 -20.35 8.21
CA ILE A 55 12.75 -19.97 9.58
C ILE A 55 11.37 -20.52 9.92
N LEU A 56 10.39 -20.37 9.02
CA LEU A 56 9.04 -20.91 9.23
C LEU A 56 9.04 -22.43 9.42
N MET A 57 9.86 -23.16 8.65
CA MET A 57 9.95 -24.62 8.76
C MET A 57 10.67 -25.06 10.04
N GLU A 58 11.83 -24.47 10.36
CA GLU A 58 12.65 -24.84 11.53
C GLU A 58 11.94 -24.51 12.85
N GLN A 59 11.13 -23.45 12.88
CA GLN A 59 10.35 -23.06 14.05
C GLN A 59 8.95 -23.72 14.08
N ASN A 60 8.64 -24.60 13.12
CA ASN A 60 7.33 -25.24 12.96
C ASN A 60 6.17 -24.22 12.91
N ASN A 61 6.41 -23.07 12.28
CA ASN A 61 5.44 -21.99 12.08
C ASN A 61 4.95 -21.90 10.63
N TYR A 62 5.24 -22.89 9.78
CA TYR A 62 4.53 -23.04 8.51
C TYR A 62 3.16 -23.71 8.77
N PRO A 63 2.05 -23.17 8.24
CA PRO A 63 0.71 -23.72 8.51
C PRO A 63 0.42 -24.95 7.65
N TYR A 64 0.97 -26.10 8.01
CA TYR A 64 0.63 -27.36 7.34
C TYR A 64 -0.89 -27.63 7.41
N TRP A 65 -1.44 -28.15 6.32
CA TRP A 65 -2.88 -28.37 6.14
C TRP A 65 -3.56 -29.01 7.35
N ASP A 66 -3.05 -30.15 7.81
CA ASP A 66 -3.66 -30.91 8.91
C ASP A 66 -3.60 -30.14 10.22
N SER A 67 -2.46 -29.50 10.53
CA SER A 67 -2.28 -28.70 11.75
C SER A 67 -3.20 -27.49 11.76
N LEU A 68 -3.30 -26.75 10.65
CA LEU A 68 -4.18 -25.59 10.56
C LEU A 68 -5.64 -26.00 10.63
N ARG A 69 -6.03 -27.08 9.94
CA ARG A 69 -7.40 -27.62 9.98
C ARG A 69 -7.80 -28.02 11.40
N GLU A 70 -6.91 -28.69 12.12
CA GLU A 70 -7.15 -29.07 13.51
C GLU A 70 -7.31 -27.84 14.40
N ALA A 71 -6.43 -26.84 14.26
CA ALA A 71 -6.53 -25.59 15.01
C ALA A 71 -7.85 -24.85 14.75
N LEU A 72 -8.27 -24.75 13.48
CA LEU A 72 -9.55 -24.15 13.10
C LEU A 72 -10.74 -24.92 13.70
N LEU A 73 -10.69 -26.25 13.70
CA LEU A 73 -11.75 -27.08 14.30
C LEU A 73 -11.84 -26.85 15.81
N LYS A 74 -10.70 -26.88 16.53
CA LYS A 74 -10.63 -26.67 17.98
C LYS A 74 -11.11 -25.27 18.39
N LYS A 75 -10.83 -24.26 17.57
CA LYS A 75 -11.26 -22.86 17.81
C LYS A 75 -12.67 -22.54 17.30
N GLY A 76 -13.36 -23.49 16.64
CA GLY A 76 -14.69 -23.27 16.10
C GLY A 76 -14.72 -22.38 14.83
N LEU A 77 -13.58 -22.21 14.17
CA LEU A 77 -13.38 -21.30 13.04
C LEU A 77 -13.47 -21.97 11.66
N ILE A 78 -13.59 -23.31 11.62
CA ILE A 78 -13.59 -24.10 10.37
C ILE A 78 -14.76 -23.77 9.41
N GLY A 79 -15.83 -23.13 9.90
CA GLY A 79 -16.95 -22.66 9.09
C GLY A 79 -16.73 -21.30 8.42
N PHE A 80 -15.73 -20.53 8.87
CA PHE A 80 -15.44 -19.17 8.40
C PHE A 80 -14.17 -19.11 7.56
N TYR A 81 -13.17 -19.94 7.89
CA TYR A 81 -11.85 -19.93 7.25
C TYR A 81 -11.54 -21.27 6.61
N GLN A 82 -10.94 -21.25 5.42
CA GLN A 82 -10.42 -22.44 4.75
C GLN A 82 -8.90 -22.51 4.90
N PRO A 83 -8.33 -23.66 5.35
CA PRO A 83 -6.88 -23.83 5.42
C PRO A 83 -6.16 -23.51 4.10
N LYS A 84 -6.80 -23.85 2.98
CA LYS A 84 -6.29 -23.63 1.64
C LYS A 84 -5.96 -22.15 1.39
N ASP A 85 -6.87 -21.25 1.73
CA ASP A 85 -6.72 -19.82 1.45
C ASP A 85 -5.54 -19.22 2.21
N ILE A 86 -5.35 -19.64 3.46
CA ILE A 86 -4.23 -19.20 4.31
C ILE A 86 -2.89 -19.69 3.73
N ILE A 87 -2.83 -20.97 3.36
CA ILE A 87 -1.62 -21.58 2.78
C ILE A 87 -1.28 -20.92 1.44
N GLU A 88 -2.26 -20.71 0.56
CA GLU A 88 -2.05 -20.07 -0.73
C GLU A 88 -1.52 -18.63 -0.60
N VAL A 89 -1.97 -17.89 0.42
CA VAL A 89 -1.44 -16.54 0.69
C VAL A 89 0.02 -16.60 1.11
N ILE A 90 0.36 -17.46 2.07
CA ILE A 90 1.73 -17.60 2.58
C ILE A 90 2.67 -18.11 1.48
N ASP A 91 2.30 -19.17 0.78
CA ASP A 91 3.07 -19.67 -0.37
C ASP A 91 3.22 -18.60 -1.43
N GLY A 92 2.18 -17.80 -1.64
CA GLY A 92 2.19 -16.67 -2.55
C GLY A 92 3.23 -15.60 -2.17
N PHE A 93 3.52 -15.39 -0.89
CA PHE A 93 4.59 -14.51 -0.42
C PHE A 93 5.96 -15.16 -0.51
N LEU A 94 6.06 -16.45 -0.19
CA LEU A 94 7.32 -17.21 -0.27
C LEU A 94 7.85 -17.37 -1.71
N GLN A 95 6.97 -17.18 -2.70
CA GLN A 95 7.33 -17.18 -4.13
C GLN A 95 7.69 -15.78 -4.67
N GLN A 96 7.58 -14.72 -3.87
CA GLN A 96 7.97 -13.38 -4.30
C GLN A 96 9.51 -13.26 -4.37
N PRO A 97 10.04 -12.29 -5.15
CA PRO A 97 11.45 -11.94 -5.10
C PRO A 97 11.91 -11.68 -3.67
N THR A 98 13.09 -12.18 -3.34
CA THR A 98 13.66 -11.93 -2.02
C THR A 98 14.18 -10.49 -1.91
N ILE A 99 14.29 -9.98 -0.68
CA ILE A 99 14.92 -8.67 -0.42
C ILE A 99 16.34 -8.65 -1.00
N GLU A 100 17.08 -9.72 -0.79
CA GLU A 100 18.44 -9.89 -1.31
C GLU A 100 18.50 -9.80 -2.85
N GLU A 101 17.66 -10.57 -3.56
CA GLU A 101 17.62 -10.52 -5.02
C GLU A 101 17.22 -9.14 -5.55
N SER A 102 16.22 -8.51 -4.92
CA SER A 102 15.69 -7.21 -5.33
C SER A 102 16.74 -6.10 -5.15
N LEU A 103 17.45 -6.10 -4.03
CA LEU A 103 18.53 -5.15 -3.77
C LEU A 103 19.85 -5.51 -4.48
N GLY A 104 19.91 -6.66 -5.16
CA GLY A 104 21.14 -7.16 -5.78
C GLY A 104 22.22 -7.52 -4.76
N LEU A 105 21.82 -7.91 -3.54
CA LEU A 105 22.68 -8.30 -2.43
C LEU A 105 22.80 -9.83 -2.35
N VAL A 106 24.00 -10.31 -2.07
CA VAL A 106 24.28 -11.72 -1.74
C VAL A 106 24.23 -11.90 -0.23
N ASP A 107 24.96 -11.06 0.50
CA ASP A 107 25.03 -11.11 1.95
C ASP A 107 25.37 -9.75 2.57
N ILE A 108 25.13 -9.62 3.87
CA ILE A 108 25.43 -8.42 4.65
C ILE A 108 26.10 -8.82 5.97
N LEU A 109 27.24 -8.20 6.27
CA LEU A 109 27.90 -8.33 7.55
C LEU A 109 27.56 -7.12 8.41
N PHE A 110 26.87 -7.34 9.51
CA PHE A 110 26.47 -6.31 10.46
C PHE A 110 26.73 -6.76 11.91
N ASP A 111 26.87 -5.79 12.81
CA ASP A 111 27.00 -6.03 14.26
C ASP A 111 26.28 -4.96 15.08
N ASP A 112 26.13 -5.21 16.38
CA ASP A 112 25.61 -4.28 17.38
C ASP A 112 24.24 -3.66 17.02
N VAL A 113 23.35 -4.45 16.41
CA VAL A 113 22.02 -3.97 16.01
C VAL A 113 21.09 -3.88 17.20
N ILE A 114 20.74 -2.65 17.56
CA ILE A 114 19.83 -2.27 18.62
C ILE A 114 18.53 -1.79 17.98
N VAL A 115 17.42 -2.29 18.51
CA VAL A 115 16.05 -1.89 18.14
C VAL A 115 15.45 -1.22 19.36
N TYR A 116 14.76 -0.08 19.19
CA TYR A 116 14.06 0.58 20.28
C TYR A 116 12.76 1.24 19.80
N PRO A 117 11.63 1.05 20.49
CA PRO A 117 11.46 0.14 21.63
C PRO A 117 11.43 -1.34 21.15
N ASP A 118 11.78 -2.30 22.02
CA ASP A 118 12.00 -3.71 21.66
C ASP A 118 11.07 -4.72 22.35
N GLU A 119 10.04 -4.26 23.09
CA GLU A 119 9.14 -5.15 23.83
C GLU A 119 8.38 -6.12 22.90
N HIS A 120 8.15 -5.74 21.63
CA HIS A 120 7.54 -6.59 20.61
C HIS A 120 8.42 -7.76 20.15
N LEU A 121 9.73 -7.70 20.46
CA LEU A 121 10.69 -8.74 20.12
C LEU A 121 10.87 -9.75 21.26
N GLU A 122 10.55 -9.39 22.52
CA GLU A 122 10.81 -10.23 23.71
C GLU A 122 10.18 -11.62 23.63
N ARG A 123 9.02 -11.75 22.97
CA ARG A 123 8.28 -13.01 22.83
C ARG A 123 8.69 -13.84 21.62
N ARG A 124 9.57 -13.32 20.78
CA ARG A 124 9.94 -13.97 19.52
C ARG A 124 11.10 -14.93 19.72
N PRO A 125 11.12 -16.10 19.04
CA PRO A 125 12.31 -16.94 18.99
C PRO A 125 13.50 -16.17 18.42
N THR A 126 14.71 -16.48 18.90
CA THR A 126 15.96 -15.77 18.51
C THR A 126 16.14 -15.66 17.00
N MET A 127 15.81 -16.71 16.24
CA MET A 127 15.90 -16.69 14.78
C MET A 127 15.03 -15.62 14.12
N TYR A 128 13.85 -15.33 14.66
CA TYR A 128 13.00 -14.24 14.15
C TYR A 128 13.53 -12.87 14.55
N ILE A 129 14.16 -12.75 15.74
CA ILE A 129 14.77 -11.49 16.18
C ILE A 129 15.96 -11.14 15.28
N ASP A 130 16.83 -12.12 15.00
CA ASP A 130 18.00 -11.92 14.13
C ASP A 130 17.58 -11.55 12.70
N GLU A 131 16.58 -12.25 12.16
CA GLU A 131 16.08 -11.95 10.82
C GLU A 131 15.32 -10.63 10.76
N TYR A 132 14.54 -10.29 11.79
CA TYR A 132 13.88 -8.99 11.91
C TYR A 132 14.91 -7.86 11.84
N LYS A 133 15.99 -7.94 12.61
CA LYS A 133 17.08 -6.96 12.62
C LYS A 133 17.70 -6.82 11.23
N LYS A 134 17.95 -7.95 10.56
CA LYS A 134 18.48 -7.99 9.19
C LYS A 134 17.55 -7.31 8.19
N VAL A 135 16.26 -7.66 8.18
CA VAL A 135 15.26 -7.06 7.27
C VAL A 135 15.16 -5.55 7.51
N ALA A 136 15.16 -5.13 8.78
CA ALA A 136 15.04 -3.72 9.11
C ALA A 136 16.31 -2.91 8.76
N LEU A 137 17.49 -3.54 8.82
CA LEU A 137 18.71 -2.96 8.24
C LEU A 137 18.60 -2.83 6.71
N PHE A 138 18.11 -3.86 6.00
CA PHE A 138 17.88 -3.75 4.55
C PHE A 138 16.92 -2.62 4.21
N TYR A 139 15.86 -2.44 4.99
CA TYR A 139 14.94 -1.33 4.86
C TYR A 139 15.66 0.03 4.95
N LEU A 140 16.58 0.20 5.91
CA LEU A 140 17.31 1.46 6.11
C LEU A 140 18.41 1.70 5.07
N ILE A 141 19.12 0.64 4.66
CA ILE A 141 20.17 0.73 3.62
C ILE A 141 19.58 0.95 2.23
N HIS A 142 18.30 0.63 2.01
CA HIS A 142 17.66 0.80 0.72
C HIS A 142 17.87 2.20 0.12
N ASP A 143 17.80 3.29 0.91
CA ASP A 143 18.05 4.65 0.40
C ASP A 143 19.43 4.81 -0.24
N LEU A 144 20.41 4.08 0.29
CA LEU A 144 21.77 4.11 -0.21
C LEU A 144 21.92 3.39 -1.56
N ILE A 145 20.94 2.53 -1.91
CA ILE A 145 20.91 1.72 -3.13
C ILE A 145 19.91 2.29 -4.15
N ARG A 146 18.74 2.75 -3.68
CA ARG A 146 17.59 3.21 -4.46
C ARG A 146 17.02 4.49 -3.82
N GLU A 147 17.77 5.58 -3.97
CA GLU A 147 17.39 6.89 -3.40
C GLU A 147 16.03 7.36 -3.93
N GLY A 148 15.16 7.79 -3.01
CA GLY A 148 13.87 8.42 -3.35
C GLY A 148 12.71 7.45 -3.60
N GLU A 149 12.92 6.13 -3.49
CA GLU A 149 11.82 5.15 -3.51
C GLU A 149 11.12 5.07 -2.13
N GLU A 150 9.79 5.06 -2.16
CA GLU A 150 8.97 4.87 -0.96
C GLU A 150 9.10 3.43 -0.45
N ARG A 151 9.09 3.29 0.87
CA ARG A 151 9.24 2.02 1.55
C ARG A 151 8.26 1.85 2.67
N TYR A 152 7.82 0.62 2.87
CA TYR A 152 6.93 0.22 3.95
C TYR A 152 7.50 -1.02 4.64
N PHE A 153 7.45 -1.04 5.97
CA PHE A 153 7.89 -2.17 6.76
C PHE A 153 6.69 -2.79 7.47
N ILE A 154 6.40 -4.05 7.17
CA ILE A 154 5.29 -4.79 7.75
C ILE A 154 5.83 -5.78 8.77
N THR A 155 5.33 -5.70 10.00
CA THR A 155 5.69 -6.59 11.11
C THR A 155 4.50 -6.79 12.04
N ARG A 156 4.41 -7.95 12.69
CA ARG A 156 3.38 -8.24 13.70
C ARG A 156 3.75 -7.65 15.07
N ASP A 157 2.76 -7.31 15.88
CA ASP A 157 2.90 -6.95 17.31
C ASP A 157 3.79 -5.73 17.63
N SER A 158 4.07 -4.88 16.65
CA SER A 158 5.03 -3.78 16.79
C SER A 158 4.37 -2.42 17.09
N VAL A 159 5.16 -1.48 17.63
CA VAL A 159 4.81 -0.06 17.69
C VAL A 159 4.95 0.62 16.32
N SER A 160 4.28 1.76 16.13
CA SER A 160 4.24 2.47 14.84
C SER A 160 5.58 3.06 14.40
N GLU A 161 6.48 3.39 15.31
CA GLU A 161 7.80 3.95 15.02
C GLU A 161 8.87 3.23 15.84
N ILE A 162 9.93 2.80 15.17
CA ILE A 162 11.03 2.03 15.75
C ILE A 162 12.34 2.68 15.34
N GLU A 163 13.20 2.96 16.29
CA GLU A 163 14.58 3.39 16.07
C GLU A 163 15.48 2.15 15.93
N ILE A 164 16.32 2.15 14.90
CA ILE A 164 17.30 1.10 14.66
C ILE A 164 18.67 1.72 14.56
N LYS A 165 19.57 1.20 15.39
CA LYS A 165 20.99 1.56 15.42
C LYS A 165 21.82 0.31 15.17
N GLY A 166 22.90 0.45 14.42
CA GLY A 166 23.82 -0.65 14.17
C GLY A 166 24.91 -0.28 13.19
N GLU A 167 25.82 -1.22 12.96
CA GLU A 167 26.94 -1.02 12.05
C GLU A 167 26.94 -2.09 10.98
N VAL A 168 27.08 -1.66 9.72
CA VAL A 168 27.23 -2.56 8.58
C VAL A 168 28.67 -2.49 8.12
N TYR A 169 29.38 -3.61 8.20
CA TYR A 169 30.81 -3.70 7.92
C TYR A 169 31.12 -4.07 6.48
N ALA A 170 30.23 -4.81 5.82
CA ALA A 170 30.34 -5.17 4.42
C ALA A 170 28.97 -5.54 3.84
N CYS A 171 28.78 -5.25 2.56
CA CYS A 171 27.68 -5.80 1.77
C CYS A 171 28.28 -6.45 0.52
N ASP A 172 27.97 -7.71 0.29
CA ASP A 172 28.36 -8.41 -0.93
C ASP A 172 27.26 -8.23 -1.97
N PHE A 173 27.58 -7.63 -3.11
CA PHE A 173 26.63 -7.40 -4.19
C PHE A 173 26.85 -8.37 -5.36
N ILE A 174 25.76 -8.70 -6.06
CA ILE A 174 25.78 -9.59 -7.25
C ILE A 174 26.59 -8.95 -8.39
N LYS A 175 26.52 -7.63 -8.54
CA LYS A 175 27.35 -6.85 -9.48
C LYS A 175 28.41 -6.09 -8.69
N LYS A 176 29.67 -6.13 -9.17
CA LYS A 176 30.83 -5.46 -8.54
C LYS A 176 30.78 -3.92 -8.56
N ASP A 177 29.69 -3.29 -9.01
CA ASP A 177 29.58 -1.83 -9.05
C ASP A 177 29.31 -1.20 -7.66
N SER A 178 29.45 -1.97 -6.58
CA SER A 178 29.23 -1.56 -5.19
C SER A 178 30.44 -0.91 -4.50
N ASP A 179 31.49 -0.58 -5.24
CA ASP A 179 32.74 -0.01 -4.70
C ASP A 179 32.60 1.40 -4.08
N ASN A 180 31.38 1.96 -4.03
CA ASN A 180 31.13 3.33 -3.56
C ASN A 180 30.76 3.45 -2.09
N PHE A 181 30.48 2.34 -1.37
CA PHE A 181 30.14 2.43 0.05
C PHE A 181 31.40 2.60 0.91
N LYS A 182 31.35 3.56 1.84
CA LYS A 182 32.37 3.72 2.86
C LYS A 182 31.94 2.94 4.10
N TYR A 183 32.67 1.87 4.39
CA TYR A 183 32.44 1.04 5.56
C TYR A 183 33.29 1.48 6.77
N PRO A 184 32.81 1.28 8.01
CA PRO A 184 31.46 0.79 8.35
C PRO A 184 30.38 1.84 8.04
N ILE A 185 29.22 1.39 7.59
CA ILE A 185 28.04 2.24 7.44
C ILE A 185 27.35 2.28 8.81
N LEU A 186 27.37 3.46 9.44
CA LEU A 186 26.63 3.69 10.67
C LEU A 186 25.16 3.87 10.35
N ILE A 187 24.33 2.94 10.82
CA ILE A 187 22.89 3.01 10.70
C ILE A 187 22.34 3.63 11.98
N ASN A 188 21.61 4.73 11.83
CA ASN A 188 20.80 5.34 12.87
C ASN A 188 19.56 5.92 12.19
N GLY A 189 18.49 5.14 12.16
CA GLY A 189 17.30 5.45 11.38
C GLY A 189 16.02 5.07 12.10
N LYS A 190 14.92 5.64 11.63
CA LYS A 190 13.58 5.32 12.09
C LYS A 190 12.85 4.50 11.04
N VAL A 191 12.11 3.51 11.48
CA VAL A 191 11.27 2.65 10.65
C VAL A 191 9.83 2.81 11.12
N HIS A 192 8.94 3.15 10.19
CA HIS A 192 7.51 3.21 10.46
C HIS A 192 6.86 1.87 10.15
N SER A 193 6.51 1.14 11.20
CA SER A 193 6.00 -0.21 11.07
C SER A 193 4.48 -0.23 10.85
N GLN A 194 4.03 -1.15 10.01
CA GLN A 194 2.62 -1.39 9.71
C GLN A 194 2.25 -2.77 10.21
N THR A 195 1.27 -2.86 11.12
CA THR A 195 0.88 -4.15 11.73
C THR A 195 -0.35 -4.78 11.09
N ASN A 196 -1.09 -4.01 10.29
CA ASN A 196 -2.26 -4.47 9.55
C ASN A 196 -2.42 -3.69 8.23
N TRP A 197 -3.27 -4.22 7.36
CA TRP A 197 -3.54 -3.66 6.04
C TRP A 197 -4.02 -2.21 6.09
N LEU A 198 -4.93 -1.89 7.03
CA LEU A 198 -5.48 -0.54 7.15
C LEU A 198 -4.41 0.52 7.47
N GLN A 199 -3.46 0.18 8.35
CA GLN A 199 -2.33 1.07 8.66
C GLN A 199 -1.47 1.30 7.41
N LEU A 200 -1.13 0.24 6.67
CA LEU A 200 -0.36 0.37 5.44
C LEU A 200 -1.06 1.28 4.43
N ILE A 201 -2.33 1.03 4.16
CA ILE A 201 -3.11 1.81 3.20
C ILE A 201 -3.18 3.27 3.64
N THR A 202 -3.45 3.54 4.91
CA THR A 202 -3.52 4.91 5.45
C THR A 202 -2.19 5.66 5.32
N ASN A 203 -1.07 4.95 5.48
CA ASN A 203 0.27 5.54 5.41
C ASN A 203 0.89 5.49 4.00
N PHE A 204 0.23 4.87 3.03
CA PHE A 204 0.74 4.77 1.68
C PHE A 204 0.84 6.14 1.00
N ASN A 205 1.97 6.44 0.38
CA ASN A 205 2.19 7.72 -0.28
C ASN A 205 1.69 7.66 -1.72
N VAL A 206 0.38 7.84 -1.88
CA VAL A 206 -0.29 7.88 -3.19
C VAL A 206 0.31 8.96 -4.09
N VAL A 207 0.71 10.10 -3.52
CA VAL A 207 1.24 11.24 -4.28
C VAL A 207 2.62 10.93 -4.86
N SER A 208 3.53 10.33 -4.09
CA SER A 208 4.81 9.87 -4.63
C SER A 208 4.62 8.81 -5.70
N SER A 209 3.72 7.85 -5.45
CA SER A 209 3.38 6.79 -6.41
C SER A 209 2.79 7.34 -7.71
N TRP A 210 1.96 8.38 -7.62
CA TRP A 210 1.40 9.07 -8.78
C TRP A 210 2.46 9.70 -9.68
N LYS A 211 3.56 10.21 -9.10
CA LYS A 211 4.66 10.81 -9.88
C LYS A 211 5.42 9.80 -10.72
N ILE A 212 5.42 8.53 -10.33
CA ILE A 212 6.12 7.43 -11.02
C ILE A 212 5.18 6.52 -11.81
N ALA A 213 3.87 6.75 -11.75
CA ALA A 213 2.87 6.03 -12.54
C ALA A 213 3.09 6.29 -14.04
N GLU A 214 3.00 5.23 -14.85
CA GLU A 214 3.25 5.30 -16.29
C GLU A 214 1.99 5.04 -17.12
N THR A 215 1.04 4.29 -16.56
CA THR A 215 -0.16 3.83 -17.27
C THR A 215 -1.44 4.44 -16.68
N ASP A 216 -2.47 4.53 -17.51
CA ASP A 216 -3.80 4.95 -17.07
C ASP A 216 -4.39 3.98 -16.01
N GLU A 217 -3.98 2.71 -16.02
CA GLU A 217 -4.34 1.72 -15.01
C GLU A 217 -3.68 2.01 -13.65
N ASP A 218 -2.40 2.43 -13.64
CA ASP A 218 -1.72 2.85 -12.41
C ASP A 218 -2.47 4.02 -11.75
N TYR A 219 -2.79 5.05 -12.52
CA TYR A 219 -3.51 6.21 -12.02
C TYR A 219 -4.91 5.85 -11.50
N PHE A 220 -5.63 4.97 -12.22
CA PHE A 220 -6.92 4.46 -11.78
C PHE A 220 -6.83 3.75 -10.43
N ASN A 221 -5.86 2.84 -10.28
CA ASN A 221 -5.64 2.10 -9.04
C ASN A 221 -5.21 3.02 -7.89
N LEU A 222 -4.41 4.05 -8.17
CA LEU A 222 -4.03 5.05 -7.18
C LEU A 222 -5.20 5.93 -6.73
N ILE A 223 -6.16 6.25 -7.60
CA ILE A 223 -7.41 6.90 -7.18
C ILE A 223 -8.19 5.98 -6.24
N ASN A 224 -8.34 4.70 -6.58
CA ASN A 224 -9.03 3.74 -5.71
C ASN A 224 -8.35 3.60 -4.35
N LEU A 225 -7.02 3.55 -4.33
CA LEU A 225 -6.26 3.52 -3.10
C LEU A 225 -6.48 4.79 -2.27
N TYR A 226 -6.51 5.95 -2.91
CA TYR A 226 -6.82 7.21 -2.25
C TYR A 226 -8.26 7.26 -1.71
N LEU A 227 -9.24 6.66 -2.39
CA LEU A 227 -10.61 6.53 -1.87
C LEU A 227 -10.62 5.77 -0.54
N LEU A 228 -9.90 4.64 -0.46
CA LEU A 228 -9.78 3.86 0.77
C LEU A 228 -9.17 4.70 1.90
N GLN A 229 -8.09 5.45 1.61
CA GLN A 229 -7.50 6.39 2.58
C GLN A 229 -8.50 7.45 3.06
N ARG A 230 -9.31 8.00 2.15
CA ARG A 230 -10.29 9.02 2.49
C ARG A 230 -11.39 8.49 3.39
N LEU A 231 -11.85 7.25 3.16
CA LEU A 231 -12.80 6.56 4.03
C LEU A 231 -12.24 6.39 5.45
N SER A 232 -10.99 5.95 5.58
CA SER A 232 -10.32 5.85 6.89
C SER A 232 -10.24 7.19 7.62
N ILE A 233 -9.91 8.27 6.91
CA ILE A 233 -9.77 9.62 7.48
C ILE A 233 -11.11 10.14 8.04
N ILE A 234 -12.24 9.80 7.41
CA ILE A 234 -13.57 10.22 7.88
C ILE A 234 -14.16 9.27 8.94
N GLY A 235 -13.40 8.25 9.37
CA GLY A 235 -13.80 7.31 10.41
C GLY A 235 -14.63 6.12 9.91
N GLU A 236 -14.69 5.91 8.59
CA GLU A 236 -15.31 4.73 8.00
C GLU A 236 -14.29 3.60 7.84
N ASN A 237 -14.76 2.34 7.93
CA ASN A 237 -13.91 1.19 7.66
C ASN A 237 -13.90 0.91 6.15
N PRO A 238 -12.76 1.05 5.44
CA PRO A 238 -12.69 0.83 4.00
C PRO A 238 -13.05 -0.61 3.57
N LEU A 239 -13.00 -1.57 4.49
CA LEU A 239 -13.38 -2.96 4.23
C LEU A 239 -14.90 -3.18 4.27
N ASP A 240 -15.64 -2.30 4.97
CA ASP A 240 -17.09 -2.42 5.17
C ASP A 240 -17.88 -1.40 4.34
N THR A 241 -17.22 -0.36 3.83
CA THR A 241 -17.85 0.69 3.03
C THR A 241 -17.87 0.33 1.54
N ASP A 242 -19.07 0.28 0.96
CA ASP A 242 -19.25 0.18 -0.48
C ASP A 242 -18.78 1.46 -1.19
N ILE A 243 -17.67 1.37 -1.93
CA ILE A 243 -17.23 2.44 -2.82
C ILE A 243 -18.14 2.47 -4.06
N PRO A 244 -18.75 3.61 -4.41
CA PRO A 244 -19.53 3.73 -5.63
C PRO A 244 -18.71 3.35 -6.87
N THR A 245 -19.31 2.56 -7.75
CA THR A 245 -18.70 2.28 -9.05
C THR A 245 -18.43 3.58 -9.79
N TRP A 246 -17.25 3.70 -10.39
CA TRP A 246 -16.88 4.87 -11.19
C TRP A 246 -16.00 4.42 -12.36
N LYS A 247 -15.82 5.32 -13.32
CA LYS A 247 -14.92 5.11 -14.46
C LYS A 247 -14.27 6.42 -14.88
N TYR A 248 -13.27 6.35 -15.72
CA TYR A 248 -12.71 7.51 -16.40
C TYR A 248 -13.00 7.46 -17.90
N GLY A 249 -13.17 8.63 -18.51
CA GLY A 249 -13.27 8.82 -19.95
C GLY A 249 -11.88 8.83 -20.60
N HIS A 250 -11.85 8.63 -21.92
CA HIS A 250 -10.61 8.48 -22.68
C HIS A 250 -9.64 9.67 -22.61
N SER A 251 -10.14 10.89 -22.38
CA SER A 251 -9.28 12.09 -22.28
C SER A 251 -8.88 12.45 -20.85
N PHE A 252 -9.34 11.72 -19.83
CA PHE A 252 -9.15 12.14 -18.44
C PHE A 252 -7.65 12.23 -18.08
N PHE A 253 -6.92 11.13 -18.20
CA PHE A 253 -5.49 11.13 -17.87
C PHE A 253 -4.64 11.91 -18.87
N GLU A 254 -5.05 11.99 -20.14
CA GLU A 254 -4.41 12.85 -21.14
C GLU A 254 -4.46 14.32 -20.73
N THR A 255 -5.63 14.81 -20.31
CA THR A 255 -5.79 16.20 -19.87
C THR A 255 -5.07 16.48 -18.57
N CYS A 256 -5.09 15.56 -17.60
CA CYS A 256 -4.27 15.64 -16.39
C CYS A 256 -2.78 15.82 -16.72
N ARG A 257 -2.24 14.99 -17.62
CA ARG A 257 -0.85 15.08 -18.09
C ARG A 257 -0.56 16.43 -18.75
N SER A 258 -1.44 16.88 -19.64
CA SER A 258 -1.26 18.15 -20.37
C SER A 258 -1.22 19.39 -19.47
N LEU A 259 -1.85 19.34 -18.29
CA LEU A 259 -1.97 20.46 -17.34
C LEU A 259 -1.00 20.32 -16.14
N GLY A 260 -0.10 19.34 -16.17
CA GLY A 260 0.95 19.16 -15.16
C GLY A 260 0.51 18.45 -13.88
N PHE A 261 -0.65 17.79 -13.87
CA PHE A 261 -1.16 17.03 -12.72
C PHE A 261 -0.41 15.72 -12.46
N THR A 262 0.66 15.42 -13.18
CA THR A 262 1.50 14.23 -12.98
C THR A 262 2.79 14.48 -12.23
N HIS A 263 3.20 15.74 -12.06
CA HIS A 263 4.51 16.07 -11.48
C HIS A 263 4.42 17.00 -10.27
N GLU A 264 3.49 17.96 -10.29
CA GLU A 264 3.34 18.95 -9.23
C GLU A 264 2.55 18.40 -8.05
N GLU A 265 3.21 18.27 -6.89
CA GLU A 265 2.61 17.69 -5.69
C GLU A 265 1.31 18.36 -5.22
N GLY A 266 1.27 19.69 -5.25
CA GLY A 266 0.07 20.45 -4.88
C GLY A 266 -1.12 20.13 -5.79
N LYS A 267 -0.89 20.08 -7.11
CA LYS A 267 -1.89 19.73 -8.11
C LYS A 267 -2.35 18.28 -7.96
N ILE A 268 -1.44 17.33 -7.75
CA ILE A 268 -1.77 15.93 -7.54
C ILE A 268 -2.70 15.78 -6.33
N LYS A 269 -2.35 16.40 -5.19
CA LYS A 269 -3.19 16.35 -3.98
C LYS A 269 -4.58 16.94 -4.21
N ALA A 270 -4.66 18.09 -4.89
CA ALA A 270 -5.93 18.73 -5.21
C ALA A 270 -6.80 17.86 -6.15
N LEU A 271 -6.19 17.26 -7.17
CA LEU A 271 -6.88 16.36 -8.11
C LEU A 271 -7.40 15.10 -7.42
N LEU A 272 -6.55 14.41 -6.66
CA LEU A 272 -6.93 13.20 -5.92
C LEU A 272 -8.11 13.48 -4.99
N LYS A 273 -8.07 14.61 -4.28
CA LYS A 273 -9.19 15.08 -3.46
C LYS A 273 -10.44 15.34 -4.28
N ALA A 274 -10.35 16.07 -5.39
CA ALA A 274 -11.51 16.37 -6.23
C ALA A 274 -12.13 15.09 -6.83
N CYS A 275 -11.31 14.11 -7.21
CA CYS A 275 -11.77 12.80 -7.66
C CYS A 275 -12.50 12.07 -6.55
N ALA A 276 -11.91 11.99 -5.35
CA ALA A 276 -12.51 11.32 -4.20
C ALA A 276 -13.83 11.97 -3.79
N ASP A 277 -13.87 13.29 -3.65
CA ASP A 277 -15.08 14.01 -3.29
C ASP A 277 -16.18 13.83 -4.37
N THR A 278 -15.80 13.66 -5.64
CA THR A 278 -16.76 13.37 -6.73
C THR A 278 -17.31 11.95 -6.65
N ILE A 279 -16.44 10.96 -6.41
CA ILE A 279 -16.82 9.55 -6.37
C ILE A 279 -17.66 9.23 -5.14
N LEU A 280 -17.30 9.80 -3.98
CA LEU A 280 -17.99 9.62 -2.71
C LEU A 280 -19.19 10.58 -2.53
N ASP A 281 -19.50 11.42 -3.52
CA ASP A 281 -20.56 12.45 -3.49
C ASP A 281 -20.45 13.40 -2.27
N GLN A 282 -19.22 13.78 -1.92
CA GLN A 282 -18.89 14.66 -0.78
C GLN A 282 -18.59 16.10 -1.22
N ASN A 283 -18.60 17.03 -0.25
CA ASN A 283 -18.24 18.45 -0.47
C ASN A 283 -18.96 19.07 -1.69
N LEU A 284 -20.29 19.03 -1.69
CA LEU A 284 -21.13 19.43 -2.83
C LEU A 284 -21.11 20.94 -3.11
N SER A 285 -20.61 21.77 -2.20
CA SER A 285 -20.46 23.21 -2.39
C SER A 285 -19.50 23.58 -3.53
N SER A 286 -18.51 22.71 -3.81
CA SER A 286 -17.57 22.85 -4.94
C SER A 286 -18.08 22.24 -6.24
N THR A 287 -19.33 21.81 -6.30
CA THR A 287 -19.90 21.11 -7.46
C THR A 287 -20.91 21.99 -8.18
N HIS A 288 -20.76 22.12 -9.50
CA HIS A 288 -21.57 22.98 -10.35
C HIS A 288 -22.05 22.25 -11.59
N THR A 289 -23.18 22.70 -12.13
CA THR A 289 -23.67 22.22 -13.42
C THR A 289 -22.69 22.67 -14.51
N LEU A 290 -22.26 21.75 -15.37
CA LEU A 290 -21.53 22.12 -16.59
C LEU A 290 -22.56 22.47 -17.66
N ARG A 291 -22.46 23.67 -18.22
CA ARG A 291 -23.45 24.25 -19.13
C ARG A 291 -22.92 24.28 -20.55
N ILE A 292 -23.81 24.43 -21.52
CA ILE A 292 -23.44 24.59 -22.94
C ILE A 292 -22.56 25.83 -23.14
N ASP A 293 -22.86 26.92 -22.42
CA ASP A 293 -22.06 28.14 -22.41
C ASP A 293 -21.99 28.78 -21.00
N GLU A 294 -21.21 29.86 -20.88
CA GLU A 294 -20.96 30.58 -19.61
C GLU A 294 -22.18 31.35 -19.07
N SER A 295 -23.27 31.46 -19.84
CA SER A 295 -24.40 32.29 -19.46
C SER A 295 -25.19 31.71 -18.28
N GLY A 296 -25.72 32.63 -17.45
CA GLY A 296 -26.52 32.31 -16.27
C GLY A 296 -27.75 31.45 -16.56
N ASN A 297 -28.27 31.51 -17.78
CA ASN A 297 -29.48 30.79 -18.22
C ASN A 297 -29.19 29.62 -19.18
N SER A 298 -27.91 29.32 -19.47
CA SER A 298 -27.59 28.19 -20.34
C SER A 298 -28.03 26.88 -19.70
N PRO A 299 -28.68 25.98 -20.47
CA PRO A 299 -29.01 24.66 -19.99
C PRO A 299 -27.73 23.88 -19.64
N GLN A 300 -27.90 22.89 -18.77
CA GLN A 300 -26.86 21.91 -18.45
C GLN A 300 -26.57 21.08 -19.70
N LEU A 301 -25.30 20.84 -19.98
CA LEU A 301 -24.87 19.97 -21.05
C LEU A 301 -25.24 18.51 -20.73
N MET A 302 -25.70 17.77 -21.73
CA MET A 302 -26.15 16.39 -21.60
C MET A 302 -25.55 15.49 -22.68
N ARG A 303 -25.22 14.26 -22.30
CA ARG A 303 -24.88 13.16 -23.21
C ARG A 303 -25.94 12.08 -23.05
N ASN A 304 -26.90 12.05 -23.98
CA ASN A 304 -28.13 11.26 -23.84
C ASN A 304 -28.88 11.60 -22.54
N ARG A 305 -28.81 10.72 -21.53
CA ARG A 305 -29.41 10.92 -20.21
C ARG A 305 -28.40 11.33 -19.14
N ASP A 306 -27.11 11.28 -19.45
CA ASP A 306 -26.04 11.64 -18.54
C ASP A 306 -25.95 13.16 -18.45
N LYS A 307 -25.78 13.65 -17.23
CA LYS A 307 -25.66 15.09 -16.94
C LYS A 307 -24.21 15.48 -16.75
N ALA A 308 -23.77 16.54 -17.40
CA ALA A 308 -22.41 17.04 -17.24
C ALA A 308 -22.29 17.90 -15.97
N TRP A 309 -21.25 17.66 -15.19
CA TRP A 309 -20.93 18.40 -13.99
C TRP A 309 -19.48 18.86 -14.04
N ARG A 310 -19.21 19.93 -13.31
CA ARG A 310 -17.85 20.40 -13.04
C ARG A 310 -17.66 20.54 -11.54
N ARG A 311 -16.47 20.19 -11.06
CA ARG A 311 -16.05 20.37 -9.67
C ARG A 311 -14.78 21.19 -9.63
N ASP A 312 -14.69 22.11 -8.68
CA ASP A 312 -13.47 22.87 -8.45
C ASP A 312 -12.36 21.96 -7.91
N ILE A 313 -11.20 21.96 -8.59
CA ILE A 313 -9.97 21.34 -8.08
C ILE A 313 -9.23 22.37 -7.23
N ASP A 314 -9.07 23.56 -7.79
CA ASP A 314 -8.54 24.77 -7.15
C ASP A 314 -9.12 26.01 -7.87
N TYR A 315 -8.46 27.16 -7.76
CA TYR A 315 -8.91 28.40 -8.41
C TYR A 315 -8.62 28.44 -9.94
N GLU A 316 -7.74 27.58 -10.44
CA GLU A 316 -7.31 27.55 -11.84
C GLU A 316 -7.95 26.42 -12.63
N TYR A 317 -8.31 25.31 -11.98
CA TYR A 317 -8.73 24.08 -12.67
C TYR A 317 -10.05 23.52 -12.18
N HIS A 318 -10.78 22.89 -13.10
CA HIS A 318 -11.97 22.11 -12.81
C HIS A 318 -11.83 20.67 -13.28
N LEU A 319 -12.46 19.76 -12.53
CA LEU A 319 -12.73 18.39 -12.91
C LEU A 319 -14.10 18.33 -13.58
N HIS A 320 -14.15 18.00 -14.86
CA HIS A 320 -15.37 17.74 -15.60
C HIS A 320 -15.71 16.26 -15.57
N TYR A 321 -16.97 15.93 -15.31
CA TYR A 321 -17.42 14.55 -15.21
C TYR A 321 -18.89 14.38 -15.63
N TRP A 322 -19.23 13.17 -16.08
CA TRP A 322 -20.61 12.80 -16.36
C TRP A 322 -21.20 12.09 -15.15
N LYS A 323 -22.39 12.51 -14.69
CA LYS A 323 -23.17 11.74 -13.72
C LYS A 323 -24.04 10.74 -14.48
N THR A 324 -23.65 9.47 -14.43
CA THR A 324 -24.33 8.35 -15.11
C THR A 324 -25.21 7.57 -14.14
N SER A 325 -25.97 6.59 -14.64
CA SER A 325 -26.75 5.68 -13.77
C SER A 325 -25.89 4.77 -12.90
N ASN A 326 -24.65 4.51 -13.31
CA ASN A 326 -23.75 3.56 -12.65
C ASN A 326 -22.68 4.26 -11.81
N GLY A 327 -22.83 5.56 -11.58
CA GLY A 327 -21.86 6.40 -10.87
C GLY A 327 -21.17 7.42 -11.78
N PRO A 328 -20.18 8.17 -11.25
CA PRO A 328 -19.52 9.22 -12.00
C PRO A 328 -18.53 8.66 -13.04
N GLU A 329 -18.45 9.33 -14.18
CA GLU A 329 -17.41 9.16 -15.18
C GLU A 329 -16.53 10.41 -15.22
N LEU A 330 -15.31 10.31 -14.69
CA LEU A 330 -14.34 11.41 -14.71
C LEU A 330 -13.88 11.64 -16.15
N ALA A 331 -14.16 12.80 -16.74
CA ALA A 331 -14.04 12.99 -18.18
C ALA A 331 -12.79 13.78 -18.59
N ALA A 332 -12.51 14.90 -17.91
CA ALA A 332 -11.38 15.75 -18.22
C ALA A 332 -11.03 16.68 -17.06
N VAL A 333 -9.77 17.09 -16.98
CA VAL A 333 -9.34 18.27 -16.21
C VAL A 333 -9.17 19.43 -17.16
N VAL A 334 -9.72 20.60 -16.82
CA VAL A 334 -9.67 21.79 -17.68
C VAL A 334 -9.34 23.03 -16.88
N VAL A 335 -8.83 24.06 -17.55
CA VAL A 335 -8.67 25.41 -16.96
C VAL A 335 -10.02 26.06 -16.67
N HIS A 336 -10.03 27.01 -15.74
CA HIS A 336 -11.20 27.77 -15.35
C HIS A 336 -11.91 28.39 -16.57
N ASN A 337 -13.24 28.44 -16.53
CA ASN A 337 -14.13 28.87 -17.61
C ASN A 337 -14.13 28.03 -18.90
N ASN A 338 -13.27 27.02 -19.03
CA ASN A 338 -13.43 26.06 -20.13
C ASN A 338 -14.70 25.22 -19.90
N MET A 339 -15.62 25.20 -20.87
CA MET A 339 -16.87 24.44 -20.80
C MET A 339 -16.82 23.11 -21.58
N TRP A 340 -15.68 22.76 -22.15
CA TRP A 340 -15.51 21.55 -22.93
C TRP A 340 -15.48 20.29 -22.06
N ILE A 341 -16.15 19.24 -22.51
CA ILE A 341 -16.09 17.89 -21.94
C ILE A 341 -16.12 16.89 -23.11
N PRO A 342 -15.30 15.82 -23.07
CA PRO A 342 -15.39 14.74 -24.05
C PRO A 342 -16.79 14.10 -24.06
N ILE A 343 -17.29 13.78 -25.25
CA ILE A 343 -18.56 13.07 -25.45
C ILE A 343 -18.31 11.57 -25.39
#